data_AF-A0A5M9ZI61-F1
#
_entry.id   AF-A0A5M9ZI61-F1
#
_cell.length_a   1.000
_cell.length_b   1.000
_cell.length_c   1.000
_cell.angle_alpha   90.00
_cell.angle_beta   90.00
_cell.angle_gamma   90.00
#
_symmetry.space_group_name_H-M   'P 1'
#
loop_
_entity.id
_entity.type
_entity.pdbx_description
1 polymer ?
#
loop_
_entity_poly.entity_id
_entity_poly.type
_entity_poly.pdbx_seq_one_letter_code
_entity_poly.pdbx_strand_id
1 'polypeptide(L)'
;MSPRIVILPPVQSFGRLKADKWLLLKTLEEAAELVEAGKRAVNAPDFQTGLNARGDMLSEWADLLQTLVNTAVAFDFTNVEIEQAMSDCLERNRLKGRV
;
A
#
# COMPACT_ATOMS: atom_id res chain seq x y z
N MET A 1 4.87 -16.86 12.49
CA MET A 1 3.62 -16.88 11.71
C MET A 1 3.96 -17.33 10.30
N SER A 2 3.21 -18.26 9.72
CA SER A 2 3.36 -18.58 8.30
C SER A 2 2.86 -17.39 7.46
N PRO A 3 3.54 -17.05 6.35
CA PRO A 3 3.06 -16.01 5.45
C PRO A 3 1.68 -16.38 4.91
N ARG A 4 0.77 -15.41 4.89
CA ARG A 4 -0.57 -15.55 4.30
C ARG A 4 -0.62 -14.72 3.03
N ILE A 5 -1.05 -15.34 1.92
CA ILE A 5 -1.35 -14.63 0.68
C ILE A 5 -2.65 -13.84 0.88
N VAL A 6 -2.63 -12.56 0.51
CA VAL A 6 -3.81 -11.69 0.50
C VAL A 6 -4.18 -11.44 -0.96
N ILE A 7 -5.38 -11.87 -1.36
CA ILE A 7 -5.93 -11.55 -2.68
C ILE A 7 -6.77 -10.29 -2.53
N LEU A 8 -6.42 -9.26 -3.28
CA LEU A 8 -7.11 -7.98 -3.29
C LEU A 8 -8.22 -7.98 -4.35
N PRO A 9 -9.32 -7.24 -4.15
CA PRO A 9 -10.27 -7.00 -5.23
C PRO A 9 -9.57 -6.25 -6.38
N PRO A 10 -10.12 -6.28 -7.61
CA PRO A 10 -9.63 -5.42 -8.68
C PRO A 10 -9.64 -3.95 -8.24
N VAL A 11 -8.51 -3.27 -8.45
CA VAL A 11 -8.36 -1.84 -8.13
C VAL A 11 -8.28 -1.06 -9.43
N GLN A 12 -9.10 -0.04 -9.55
CA GLN A 12 -9.16 0.82 -10.73
C GLN A 12 -8.30 2.06 -10.53
N SER A 13 -7.47 2.41 -11.52
CA SER A 13 -6.77 3.69 -11.54
C SER A 13 -7.74 4.85 -11.85
N PHE A 14 -7.47 6.02 -11.29
CA PHE A 14 -8.27 7.22 -11.55
C PHE A 14 -7.52 8.52 -11.23
N GLY A 15 -8.12 9.64 -11.63
CA GLY A 15 -7.59 10.97 -11.39
C GLY A 15 -6.46 11.30 -12.36
N ARG A 16 -5.37 11.90 -11.84
CA ARG A 16 -4.25 12.37 -12.65
C ARG A 16 -3.22 11.26 -12.88
N LEU A 17 -3.16 10.72 -14.09
CA LEU A 17 -2.29 9.61 -14.49
C LEU A 17 -1.09 10.08 -15.32
N LYS A 18 -0.31 11.02 -14.78
CA LYS A 18 0.89 11.52 -15.44
C LYS A 18 2.13 10.96 -14.74
N ALA A 19 3.06 10.40 -15.51
CA ALA A 19 4.38 10.01 -15.01
C ALA A 19 5.18 11.28 -14.64
N ASP A 20 5.04 11.73 -13.40
CA ASP A 20 5.79 12.86 -12.88
C ASP A 20 6.02 12.78 -11.38
N LYS A 21 6.82 13.73 -10.89
CA LYS A 21 7.18 13.85 -9.49
C LYS A 21 5.95 14.01 -8.58
N TRP A 22 4.90 14.69 -9.04
CA TRP A 22 3.73 14.92 -8.21
C TRP A 22 3.02 13.62 -7.88
N LEU A 23 2.87 12.72 -8.85
CA LEU A 23 2.22 11.43 -8.62
C LEU A 23 3.02 10.58 -7.62
N LEU A 24 4.35 10.54 -7.74
CA LEU A 24 5.22 9.84 -6.81
C LEU A 24 5.18 10.45 -5.39
N LEU A 25 5.05 11.77 -5.28
CA LEU A 25 4.87 12.44 -3.99
C LEU A 25 3.54 12.09 -3.34
N LYS A 26 2.47 11.88 -4.12
CA LYS A 26 1.18 11.47 -3.56
C LYS A 26 1.27 10.08 -2.93
N THR A 27 2.00 9.13 -3.52
CA THR A 27 2.28 7.84 -2.87
C THR A 27 2.98 7.98 -1.52
N LEU A 28 3.91 8.93 -1.38
CA LEU A 28 4.58 9.20 -0.10
C LEU A 28 3.61 9.83 0.93
N GLU A 29 2.74 10.73 0.48
CA GLU A 29 1.70 11.36 1.31
C GLU A 29 0.74 10.31 1.90
N GLU A 30 0.17 9.44 1.06
CA GLU A 30 -0.74 8.38 1.54
C GLU A 30 -0.03 7.39 2.48
N ALA A 31 1.25 7.10 2.21
CA ALA A 31 2.04 6.26 3.11
C ALA A 31 2.23 6.90 4.48
N ALA A 32 2.38 8.23 4.55
CA ALA A 32 2.46 8.96 5.80
C ALA A 32 1.10 8.98 6.52
N GLU A 33 0.00 9.20 5.80
CA GLU A 33 -1.36 9.20 6.34
C GLU A 33 -1.72 7.81 6.92
N LEU A 34 -1.37 6.73 6.22
CA LEU A 34 -1.50 5.36 6.73
C LEU A 34 -0.73 5.14 8.03
N VAL A 35 0.49 5.68 8.15
CA VAL A 35 1.28 5.57 9.38
C VAL A 35 0.60 6.32 10.54
N GLU A 36 0.10 7.53 10.31
CA GLU A 36 -0.59 8.30 11.35
C GLU A 36 -1.91 7.63 11.77
N ALA A 37 -2.71 7.12 10.83
CA ALA A 37 -3.90 6.35 11.14
C ALA A 37 -3.57 5.06 11.91
N GLY A 38 -2.50 4.34 11.50
CA GLY A 38 -2.02 3.16 12.19
C GLY A 38 -1.58 3.44 13.63
N LYS A 39 -0.89 4.56 13.88
CA LYS A 39 -0.53 5.00 15.24
C LYS A 39 -1.77 5.22 16.11
N ARG A 40 -2.82 5.86 15.56
CA ARG A 40 -4.10 6.04 16.28
C ARG A 40 -4.74 4.70 16.61
N ALA A 41 -4.74 3.75 15.68
CA ALA A 41 -5.29 2.42 15.89
C ALA A 41 -4.56 1.62 16.98
N VAL A 42 -3.22 1.68 16.99
CA VAL A 42 -2.38 0.98 17.98
C VAL A 42 -2.50 1.58 19.38
N ASN A 43 -2.68 2.90 19.48
CA ASN A 43 -2.73 3.62 20.76
C ASN A 43 -4.16 3.93 21.24
N ALA A 44 -5.17 3.29 20.66
CA ALA A 44 -6.55 3.55 21.03
C ALA A 44 -6.80 3.18 22.52
N PRO A 45 -7.42 4.09 23.32
CA PRO A 45 -7.60 3.88 24.76
C PRO A 45 -8.69 2.85 25.09
N ASP A 46 -9.57 2.55 24.13
CA ASP A 46 -10.69 1.64 24.29
C ASP A 46 -11.05 0.95 22.97
N PHE A 47 -11.91 -0.06 23.06
CA PHE A 47 -12.32 -0.88 21.93
C PHE A 47 -13.04 -0.09 20.84
N GLN A 48 -13.95 0.82 21.19
CA GLN A 48 -14.74 1.57 20.21
C GLN A 48 -13.86 2.56 19.44
N THR A 49 -12.99 3.27 20.15
CA THR A 49 -11.99 4.15 19.54
C THR A 49 -11.03 3.34 18.65
N GLY A 50 -10.66 2.12 19.07
CA GLY A 50 -9.84 1.22 18.28
C GLY A 50 -10.51 0.73 17.00
N LEU A 51 -11.81 0.43 17.03
CA LEU A 51 -12.58 0.07 15.83
C LEU A 51 -12.63 1.22 14.82
N ASN A 52 -12.89 2.44 15.29
CA ASN A 52 -12.94 3.62 14.44
C ASN A 52 -11.57 3.89 13.81
N ALA A 53 -10.50 3.91 14.62
CA ALA A 53 -9.15 4.15 14.14
C ALA A 53 -8.64 3.05 13.19
N ARG A 54 -9.07 1.79 13.38
CA ARG A 54 -8.82 0.71 12.42
C ARG A 54 -9.54 0.95 11.09
N GLY A 55 -10.77 1.48 11.14
CA GLY A 55 -11.52 1.89 9.97
C GLY A 55 -10.76 2.95 9.16
N ASP A 56 -10.31 4.01 9.84
CA ASP A 56 -9.49 5.06 9.23
C ASP A 56 -8.20 4.49 8.62
N MET A 57 -7.50 3.62 9.35
CA MET A 57 -6.29 2.95 8.85
C MET A 57 -6.56 2.13 7.59
N LEU A 58 -7.73 1.50 7.47
CA LEU A 58 -8.10 0.75 6.26
C LEU A 58 -8.38 1.69 5.08
N SER A 59 -8.95 2.87 5.32
CA SER A 59 -9.15 3.89 4.30
C SER A 59 -7.82 4.36 3.74
N GLU A 60 -6.89 4.79 4.61
CA GLU A 60 -5.55 5.23 4.16
C GLU A 60 -4.75 4.12 3.47
N TRP A 61 -4.97 2.86 3.90
CA TRP A 61 -4.37 1.71 3.23
C TRP A 61 -4.90 1.55 1.79
N ALA A 62 -6.19 1.79 1.58
CA ALA A 62 -6.80 1.76 0.26
C ALA A 62 -6.31 2.92 -0.61
N ASP A 63 -6.14 4.12 -0.05
CA ASP A 63 -5.63 5.29 -0.78
C ASP A 63 -4.16 5.09 -1.20
N LEU A 64 -3.33 4.51 -0.32
CA LEU A 64 -1.98 4.11 -0.68
C LEU A 64 -1.97 3.08 -1.81
N LEU A 65 -2.79 2.04 -1.72
CA LEU A 65 -2.91 1.04 -2.80
C LEU A 65 -3.33 1.70 -4.11
N GLN A 66 -4.23 2.67 -4.04
CA GLN A 66 -4.67 3.42 -5.21
C GLN A 66 -3.52 4.20 -5.85
N THR A 67 -2.72 4.92 -5.06
CA THR A 67 -1.59 5.67 -5.64
C THR A 67 -0.56 4.75 -6.29
N LEU A 68 -0.33 3.54 -5.76
CA LEU A 68 0.51 2.53 -6.40
C LEU A 68 -0.06 2.08 -7.74
N VAL A 69 -1.37 1.83 -7.83
CA VAL A 69 -2.04 1.47 -9.09
C VAL A 69 -1.99 2.62 -10.10
N ASN A 70 -2.14 3.86 -9.64
CA ASN A 70 -1.94 5.03 -10.50
C ASN A 70 -0.51 5.12 -11.03
N THR A 71 0.50 4.81 -10.21
CA THR A 71 1.89 4.77 -10.70
C THR A 71 2.09 3.64 -11.71
N ALA A 72 1.49 2.47 -11.50
CA ALA A 72 1.57 1.38 -12.46
C ALA A 72 1.04 1.81 -13.83
N VAL A 73 -0.13 2.47 -13.86
CA VAL A 73 -0.71 2.96 -15.12
C VAL A 73 0.09 4.13 -15.70
N ALA A 74 0.54 5.08 -14.89
CA ALA A 74 1.26 6.25 -15.38
C ALA A 74 2.63 5.90 -15.97
N PHE A 75 3.32 4.89 -15.41
CA PHE A 75 4.64 4.44 -15.84
C PHE A 75 4.61 3.19 -16.72
N ASP A 76 3.42 2.74 -17.14
CA ASP A 76 3.21 1.58 -18.01
C ASP A 76 3.76 0.25 -17.44
N PHE A 77 3.65 0.05 -16.12
CA PHE A 77 4.01 -1.22 -15.49
C PHE A 77 2.93 -2.26 -15.76
N THR A 78 3.33 -3.37 -16.39
CA THR A 78 2.42 -4.47 -16.67
C THR A 78 2.24 -5.38 -15.45
N ASN A 79 1.15 -6.16 -15.41
CA ASN A 79 0.93 -7.16 -14.37
C ASN A 79 2.08 -8.18 -14.30
N VAL A 80 2.64 -8.56 -15.46
CA VAL A 80 3.77 -9.52 -15.53
C VAL A 80 5.01 -8.95 -14.87
N GLU A 81 5.34 -7.68 -15.12
CA GLU A 81 6.49 -7.01 -14.49
C GLU A 81 6.29 -6.84 -12.99
N ILE A 82 5.07 -6.50 -12.55
CA ILE A 82 4.74 -6.38 -11.13
C ILE A 82 4.87 -7.73 -10.41
N GLU A 83 4.31 -8.79 -10.99
CA GLU A 83 4.42 -10.16 -10.45
C GLU A 83 5.89 -10.61 -10.33
N GLN A 84 6.69 -10.37 -11.38
CA GLN A 84 8.11 -10.70 -11.36
C GLN A 84 8.85 -9.88 -10.30
N ALA A 85 8.62 -8.57 -10.22
CA ALA A 85 9.27 -7.70 -9.24
C ALA A 85 8.95 -8.11 -7.80
N MET A 86 7.73 -8.59 -7.53
CA MET A 86 7.34 -9.14 -6.23
C MET A 86 8.03 -10.46 -5.91
N SER A 87 8.17 -11.36 -6.89
CA SER A 87 8.94 -12.60 -6.75
C SER A 87 10.40 -12.32 -6.41
N ASP A 88 11.03 -11.41 -7.16
CA ASP A 88 12.42 -11.00 -6.94
C ASP A 88 12.59 -10.31 -5.58
N CYS A 89 11.61 -9.52 -5.15
CA CYS A 89 11.61 -8.88 -3.83
C CYS A 89 11.62 -9.91 -2.70
N LEU A 90 10.80 -10.95 -2.81
CA LEU A 90 10.76 -12.05 -1.84
C LEU A 90 12.11 -12.77 -1.78
N GLU A 91 12.69 -13.09 -2.93
CA GLU A 91 13.98 -13.78 -2.99
C GLU A 91 15.12 -12.93 -2.42
N ARG A 92 15.18 -11.63 -2.75
CA ARG A 92 16.15 -10.71 -2.14
C ARG A 92 16.02 -10.63 -0.62
N ASN A 93 14.81 -10.73 -0.07
CA ASN A 93 14.61 -10.71 1.38
C ASN A 93 15.02 -12.03 2.04
N ARG A 94 14.82 -13.18 1.38
CA ARG A 94 15.34 -14.48 1.84
C ARG A 94 16.86 -14.50 1.90
N LEU A 95 17.52 -14.01 0.85
CA LEU A 95 18.98 -13.89 0.80
C LEU A 95 19.54 -12.97 1.89
N LYS A 96 18.74 -12.00 2.36
CA LYS A 96 19.08 -11.10 3.47
C LYS A 96 18.68 -11.62 4.86
N GLY A 97 18.08 -12.81 4.96
CA GLY A 97 17.60 -13.39 6.23
C GLY A 97 16.49 -12.59 6.91
N ARG A 98 15.69 -11.82 6.15
CA ARG A 98 14.60 -10.98 6.68
C ARG A 98 13.24 -11.69 6.69
N VAL A 99 13.14 -12.82 6.00
CA VAL A 99 11.97 -13.70 5.88
C VAL A 99 12.42 -15.15 5.89
#